data_AF-B3M6T3-F1
#
_entry.id   AF-B3M6T3-F1
#
_cell.length_a   1.000
_cell.length_b   1.000
_cell.length_c   1.000
_cell.angle_alpha   90.00
_cell.angle_beta   90.00
_cell.angle_gamma   90.00
#
_symmetry.space_group_name_H-M   'P 1'
#
loop_
_entity.id
_entity.type
_entity.pdbx_description
1 polymer ?
#
loop_
_entity_poly.entity_id
_entity_poly.type
_entity_poly.pdbx_seq_one_letter_code
_entity_poly.pdbx_strand_id
1 'polypeptide(L)'
;MLTILTKTTPLLHLRAAFRRGFVVGMAAQSSYKISEVEGDLFSAPKTHSLAHCVGADLAMGAGIAVKFKQVYGKVDELRAQKAASGEVAVLKDDQRYIYYLVTKPQSWGKPTYESLQASLEQMREHMRKNGINQLAIPRIGCGIDGLEWEKVSNILEYVFGQEQLEIVVYNFVPPQNK
;
A
#
# COMPACT_ATOMS: atom_id res chain seq x y z
N MET A 1 -49.16 46.85 56.59
CA MET A 1 -48.61 47.98 55.81
C MET A 1 -47.30 47.51 55.17
N LEU A 2 -46.94 48.03 53.99
CA LEU A 2 -45.67 47.88 53.22
C LEU A 2 -44.43 47.33 53.98
N THR A 3 -43.51 46.51 53.44
CA THR A 3 -43.37 45.70 52.19
C THR A 3 -42.23 44.64 52.46
N ILE A 4 -41.45 43.97 51.59
CA ILE A 4 -41.12 44.00 50.14
C ILE A 4 -40.65 42.59 49.65
N LEU A 5 -40.15 42.46 48.39
CA LEU A 5 -39.59 41.22 47.79
C LEU A 5 -38.18 40.86 48.34
N THR A 6 -37.69 39.61 48.33
CA THR A 6 -37.15 38.94 47.12
C THR A 6 -36.70 37.48 47.34
N LYS A 7 -36.74 36.69 46.25
CA LYS A 7 -35.84 35.58 45.85
C LYS A 7 -35.35 34.54 46.88
N THR A 8 -35.71 33.26 46.65
CA THR A 8 -34.75 32.19 46.26
C THR A 8 -35.49 31.01 45.62
N THR A 9 -34.89 30.36 44.62
CA THR A 9 -35.36 29.10 44.01
C THR A 9 -34.58 27.89 44.53
N PRO A 10 -35.19 26.69 44.53
CA PRO A 10 -34.42 25.46 44.46
C PRO A 10 -34.91 24.47 43.37
N LEU A 11 -34.02 24.21 42.42
CA LEU A 11 -33.61 22.87 41.99
C LEU A 11 -34.69 21.84 41.54
N LEU A 12 -35.32 22.11 40.39
CA LEU A 12 -35.99 21.09 39.56
C LEU A 12 -35.31 20.99 38.18
N HIS A 13 -34.07 20.48 38.15
CA HIS A 13 -33.22 20.42 36.94
C HIS A 13 -32.27 19.21 36.94
N LEU A 14 -32.79 17.97 36.82
CA LEU A 14 -31.96 16.84 36.37
C LEU A 14 -32.77 15.66 35.78
N ARG A 15 -33.29 15.81 34.54
CA ARG A 15 -33.59 14.76 33.53
C ARG A 15 -34.47 15.33 32.40
N ALA A 16 -33.85 15.71 31.27
CA ALA A 16 -34.42 15.72 29.89
C ALA A 16 -33.71 16.70 28.91
N ALA A 17 -32.36 16.69 28.81
CA ALA A 17 -31.67 17.47 27.77
C ALA A 17 -30.21 17.02 27.47
N PHE A 18 -29.99 15.75 27.08
CA PHE A 18 -28.70 15.36 26.50
C PHE A 18 -28.83 14.61 25.17
N ARG A 19 -28.96 15.43 24.11
CA ARG A 19 -28.54 15.17 22.71
C ARG A 19 -28.72 13.73 22.20
N ARG A 20 -29.92 13.41 21.71
CA ARG A 20 -30.03 12.50 20.55
C ARG A 20 -29.40 13.20 19.34
N GLY A 21 -28.15 12.89 19.03
CA GLY A 21 -27.47 13.41 17.84
C GLY A 21 -25.99 13.04 17.80
N PHE A 22 -25.51 12.72 16.59
CA PHE A 22 -24.08 12.57 16.25
C PHE A 22 -23.28 11.46 16.96
N VAL A 23 -23.72 10.21 16.83
CA VAL A 23 -22.82 9.05 16.66
C VAL A 23 -23.35 8.10 15.57
N VAL A 24 -23.60 8.63 14.36
CA VAL A 24 -23.48 7.82 13.15
C VAL A 24 -22.01 7.91 12.76
N GLY A 25 -21.32 6.77 12.70
CA GLY A 25 -19.87 6.74 12.59
C GLY A 25 -19.38 7.44 11.33
N MET A 26 -18.36 8.28 11.46
CA MET A 26 -17.55 8.69 10.31
C MET A 26 -16.74 7.47 9.87
N ALA A 27 -17.32 6.65 9.01
CA ALA A 27 -16.54 5.74 8.17
C ALA A 27 -15.52 6.60 7.43
N ALA A 28 -14.24 6.31 7.59
CA ALA A 28 -13.18 7.01 6.87
C ALA A 28 -13.37 6.72 5.39
N GLN A 29 -13.86 7.70 4.64
CA GLN A 29 -14.16 7.54 3.22
C GLN A 29 -12.85 7.19 2.50
N SER A 30 -12.81 6.03 1.83
CA SER A 30 -11.58 5.59 1.17
C SER A 30 -11.20 6.58 0.07
N SER A 31 -9.90 6.77 -0.09
CA SER A 31 -9.35 7.70 -1.06
C SER A 31 -8.40 6.99 -2.02
N TYR A 32 -8.63 5.69 -2.23
CA TYR A 32 -7.87 4.87 -3.16
C TYR A 32 -7.86 5.50 -4.55
N LYS A 33 -6.68 5.62 -5.13
CA LYS A 33 -6.46 6.10 -6.49
C LYS A 33 -5.35 5.28 -7.12
N ILE A 34 -5.58 4.83 -8.34
CA ILE A 34 -4.54 4.32 -9.22
C ILE A 34 -4.41 5.25 -10.43
N SER A 35 -3.17 5.52 -10.84
CA SER A 35 -2.84 6.33 -12.00
C SER A 35 -1.67 5.69 -12.76
N GLU A 36 -1.58 5.92 -14.07
CA GLU A 36 -0.47 5.46 -14.89
C GLU A 36 0.33 6.64 -15.45
N VAL A 37 1.65 6.52 -15.45
CA VAL A 37 2.59 7.51 -16.02
C VAL A 37 3.68 6.81 -16.82
N GLU A 38 4.10 7.43 -17.91
CA GLU A 38 5.21 6.96 -18.73
C GLU A 38 6.55 7.45 -18.14
N GLY A 39 7.44 6.54 -17.73
CA GLY A 39 8.75 6.90 -17.18
C GLY A 39 9.50 5.79 -16.43
N ASP A 40 10.66 6.16 -15.88
CA ASP A 40 11.46 5.28 -15.02
C ASP A 40 10.91 5.31 -13.57
N LEU A 41 10.47 4.15 -13.06
CA LEU A 41 10.02 3.97 -11.68
C LEU A 41 11.01 4.50 -10.63
N PHE A 42 12.31 4.45 -10.91
CA PHE A 42 13.34 4.91 -9.98
C PHE A 42 13.46 6.44 -9.91
N SER A 43 12.73 7.17 -10.75
CA SER A 43 12.53 8.63 -10.62
C SER A 43 11.34 9.00 -9.71
N ALA A 44 10.57 8.03 -9.22
CA ALA A 44 9.47 8.27 -8.29
C ALA A 44 9.95 8.98 -7.00
N PRO A 45 9.18 9.96 -6.46
CA PRO A 45 9.58 10.72 -5.28
C PRO A 45 9.94 9.82 -4.08
N LYS A 46 10.94 10.21 -3.29
CA LYS A 46 11.34 9.47 -2.08
C LYS A 46 10.25 9.34 -1.00
N THR A 47 9.15 10.08 -1.11
CA THR A 47 7.93 9.89 -0.31
C THR A 47 7.14 8.63 -0.68
N HIS A 48 7.30 8.12 -1.90
CA HIS A 48 6.62 6.91 -2.36
C HIS A 48 7.45 5.68 -2.01
N SER A 49 6.84 4.76 -1.26
CA SER A 49 7.36 3.39 -1.14
C SER A 49 7.29 2.68 -2.49
N LEU A 50 8.16 1.71 -2.74
CA LEU A 50 8.19 0.98 -4.03
C LEU A 50 7.79 -0.49 -3.85
N ALA A 51 7.19 -1.11 -4.86
CA ALA A 51 7.00 -2.57 -4.89
C ALA A 51 7.37 -3.20 -6.25
N HIS A 52 7.84 -4.45 -6.24
CA HIS A 52 7.93 -5.30 -7.42
C HIS A 52 7.85 -6.80 -7.09
N CYS A 53 7.61 -7.62 -8.11
CA CYS A 53 7.59 -9.08 -7.99
C CYS A 53 9.00 -9.71 -8.00
N VAL A 54 9.16 -10.80 -7.25
CA VAL A 54 10.36 -11.66 -7.20
C VAL A 54 10.00 -13.14 -7.05
N GLY A 55 10.97 -14.01 -7.32
CA GLY A 55 10.97 -15.39 -6.80
C GLY A 55 11.58 -15.46 -5.39
N ALA A 56 11.20 -16.47 -4.61
CA ALA A 56 11.73 -16.71 -3.25
C ALA A 56 13.25 -17.01 -3.22
N ASP A 57 13.84 -17.38 -4.36
CA ASP A 57 15.29 -17.49 -4.55
C ASP A 57 16.05 -16.14 -4.51
N LEU A 58 15.32 -15.03 -4.65
CA LEU A 58 15.80 -13.65 -4.72
C LEU A 58 16.93 -13.47 -5.78
N ALA A 59 16.89 -14.26 -6.84
CA ALA A 59 17.92 -14.23 -7.89
C ALA A 59 17.98 -12.87 -8.60
N MET A 60 16.81 -12.29 -8.90
CA MET A 60 16.63 -10.93 -9.45
C MET A 60 17.53 -10.64 -10.68
N GLY A 61 17.63 -11.62 -11.58
CA GLY A 61 18.53 -11.59 -12.75
C GLY A 61 17.95 -11.06 -14.06
N ALA A 62 16.67 -10.69 -14.10
CA ALA A 62 15.99 -10.20 -15.31
C ALA A 62 14.98 -9.08 -15.01
N GLY A 63 14.67 -8.27 -16.04
CA GLY A 63 13.71 -7.18 -15.95
C GLY A 63 14.06 -6.12 -14.90
N ILE A 64 13.04 -5.43 -14.38
CA ILE A 64 13.21 -4.34 -13.41
C ILE A 64 13.87 -4.79 -12.09
N ALA A 65 13.74 -6.08 -11.73
CA ALA A 65 14.33 -6.64 -10.52
C ALA A 65 15.87 -6.52 -10.48
N VAL A 66 16.54 -6.51 -11.64
CA VAL A 66 17.99 -6.25 -11.72
C VAL A 66 18.32 -4.86 -11.16
N LYS A 67 17.52 -3.85 -11.51
CA LYS A 67 17.71 -2.48 -11.05
C LYS A 67 17.35 -2.31 -9.57
N PHE A 68 16.33 -3.01 -9.06
CA PHE A 68 16.07 -3.09 -7.62
C PHE A 68 17.25 -3.69 -6.85
N LYS A 69 17.85 -4.77 -7.36
CA LYS A 69 19.05 -5.41 -6.79
C LYS A 69 20.27 -4.49 -6.83
N GLN A 70 20.47 -3.73 -7.90
CA GLN A 70 21.56 -2.76 -8.06
C GLN A 70 21.41 -1.54 -7.14
N VAL A 71 20.20 -1.03 -6.96
CA VAL A 71 19.94 0.23 -6.20
C VAL A 71 19.82 -0.01 -4.70
N TYR A 72 19.16 -1.09 -4.26
CA TYR A 72 18.89 -1.33 -2.83
C TYR A 72 19.75 -2.45 -2.21
N GLY A 73 20.31 -3.35 -3.03
CA GLY A 73 21.23 -4.39 -2.57
C GLY A 73 20.61 -5.34 -1.55
N LYS A 74 21.28 -5.51 -0.40
CA LYS A 74 20.75 -6.13 0.83
C LYS A 74 20.06 -7.49 0.67
N VAL A 75 20.48 -8.30 -0.31
CA VAL A 75 19.83 -9.58 -0.65
C VAL A 75 19.83 -10.56 0.53
N ASP A 76 20.84 -10.51 1.40
CA ASP A 76 20.92 -11.39 2.58
C ASP A 76 20.02 -10.92 3.74
N GLU A 77 19.70 -9.61 3.83
CA GLU A 77 18.67 -9.06 4.73
C GLU A 77 17.27 -9.51 4.28
N LEU A 78 17.03 -9.60 2.97
CA LEU A 78 15.81 -10.17 2.39
C LEU A 78 15.72 -11.69 2.62
N ARG A 79 16.80 -12.44 2.39
CA ARG A 79 16.86 -13.89 2.64
C ARG A 79 16.63 -14.25 4.11
N ALA A 80 17.12 -13.43 5.03
CA ALA A 80 16.92 -13.63 6.47
C ALA A 80 15.43 -13.59 6.89
N GLN A 81 14.57 -12.90 6.12
CA GLN A 81 13.12 -12.84 6.35
C GLN A 81 12.39 -14.11 5.90
N LYS A 82 12.99 -14.92 5.01
CA LYS A 82 12.49 -16.23 4.55
C LYS A 82 11.09 -16.23 3.90
N ALA A 83 10.64 -15.09 3.38
CA ALA A 83 9.34 -14.94 2.75
C ALA A 83 9.12 -15.96 1.61
N ALA A 84 8.03 -16.71 1.68
CA ALA A 84 7.63 -17.74 0.75
C ALA A 84 6.71 -17.21 -0.36
N SER A 85 6.32 -18.08 -1.30
CA SER A 85 5.38 -17.72 -2.38
C SER A 85 4.01 -17.35 -1.80
N GLY A 86 3.54 -16.13 -2.07
CA GLY A 86 2.36 -15.52 -1.45
C GLY A 86 2.65 -14.54 -0.30
N GLU A 87 3.93 -14.30 0.01
CA GLU A 87 4.36 -13.39 1.08
C GLU A 87 5.10 -12.16 0.55
N VAL A 88 5.47 -11.24 1.44
CA VAL A 88 6.28 -10.05 1.08
C VAL A 88 7.54 -9.95 1.95
N ALA A 89 8.70 -9.78 1.30
CA ALA A 89 9.91 -9.35 1.98
C ALA A 89 10.06 -7.82 1.86
N VAL A 90 10.61 -7.17 2.87
CA VAL A 90 10.62 -5.71 3.00
C VAL A 90 12.01 -5.21 3.35
N LEU A 91 12.46 -4.14 2.66
CA LEU A 91 13.60 -3.33 3.10
C LEU A 91 13.13 -1.92 3.48
N LYS A 92 13.81 -1.30 4.44
CA LYS A 92 13.68 0.13 4.72
C LYS A 92 14.73 0.93 3.96
N ASP A 93 14.28 1.95 3.23
CA ASP A 93 15.09 2.91 2.47
C ASP A 93 14.78 4.31 3.01
N ASP A 94 15.51 4.71 4.07
CA ASP A 94 15.30 5.94 4.83
C ASP A 94 13.85 6.09 5.36
N GLN A 95 13.07 7.06 4.86
CA GLN A 95 11.70 7.33 5.31
C GLN A 95 10.64 6.44 4.65
N ARG A 96 11.02 5.58 3.69
CA ARG A 96 10.10 4.72 2.93
C ARG A 96 10.50 3.25 2.96
N TYR A 97 9.67 2.40 2.36
CA TYR A 97 9.91 0.97 2.26
C TYR A 97 9.97 0.49 0.81
N ILE A 98 10.69 -0.61 0.60
CA ILE A 98 10.84 -1.30 -0.67
C ILE A 98 10.30 -2.73 -0.49
N TYR A 99 9.24 -3.06 -1.23
CA TYR A 99 8.51 -4.31 -1.14
C TYR A 99 8.89 -5.27 -2.26
N TYR A 100 9.25 -6.48 -1.84
CA TYR A 100 9.62 -7.60 -2.69
C TYR A 100 8.49 -8.62 -2.58
N LEU A 101 7.50 -8.49 -3.45
CA LEU A 101 6.33 -9.36 -3.53
C LEU A 101 6.79 -10.73 -4.01
N VAL A 102 6.79 -11.73 -3.13
CA VAL A 102 7.29 -13.06 -3.45
C VAL A 102 6.17 -13.85 -4.11
N THR A 103 6.01 -13.68 -5.42
CA THR A 103 4.87 -14.24 -6.17
C THR A 103 5.15 -15.61 -6.77
N LYS A 104 6.35 -16.18 -6.57
CA LYS A 104 6.69 -17.52 -7.07
C LYS A 104 7.81 -18.20 -6.27
N PRO A 105 7.86 -19.55 -6.22
CA PRO A 105 8.93 -20.26 -5.50
C PRO A 105 10.34 -20.07 -6.08
N GLN A 106 10.46 -19.75 -7.38
CA GLN A 106 11.73 -19.68 -8.12
C GLN A 106 11.66 -18.61 -9.22
N SER A 107 12.77 -17.92 -9.50
CA SER A 107 12.84 -16.81 -10.47
C SER A 107 12.50 -17.19 -11.92
N TRP A 108 12.79 -18.44 -12.32
CA TRP A 108 12.45 -19.01 -13.63
C TRP A 108 11.00 -19.49 -13.74
N GLY A 109 10.27 -19.61 -12.63
CA GLY A 109 8.86 -20.00 -12.62
C GLY A 109 7.93 -18.89 -13.10
N LYS A 110 6.63 -19.17 -13.07
CA LYS A 110 5.54 -18.19 -13.30
C LYS A 110 4.78 -17.94 -12.00
N PRO A 111 4.36 -16.70 -11.71
CA PRO A 111 3.46 -16.42 -10.60
C PRO A 111 2.01 -16.78 -10.96
N THR A 112 1.15 -16.79 -9.95
CA THR A 112 -0.30 -16.92 -10.12
C THR A 112 -1.03 -15.69 -9.55
N TYR A 113 -2.29 -15.47 -9.95
CA TYR A 113 -3.07 -14.34 -9.45
C TYR A 113 -3.30 -14.41 -7.92
N GLU A 114 -3.46 -15.62 -7.38
CA GLU A 114 -3.62 -15.88 -5.94
C GLU A 114 -2.34 -15.55 -5.17
N SER A 115 -1.18 -15.95 -5.70
CA SER A 115 0.13 -15.64 -5.09
C SER A 115 0.45 -14.14 -5.12
N LEU A 116 0.01 -13.43 -6.16
CA LEU A 116 0.10 -11.97 -6.23
C LEU A 116 -0.81 -11.33 -5.17
N GLN A 117 -2.09 -11.70 -5.14
CA GLN A 117 -3.06 -11.17 -4.19
C GLN A 117 -2.60 -11.36 -2.73
N ALA A 118 -2.18 -12.57 -2.34
CA ALA A 118 -1.70 -12.83 -0.98
C ALA A 118 -0.50 -11.95 -0.59
N SER A 119 0.46 -11.76 -1.50
CA SER A 119 1.62 -10.89 -1.26
C SER A 119 1.23 -9.41 -1.12
N LEU A 120 0.22 -8.96 -1.88
CA LEU A 120 -0.34 -7.61 -1.79
C LEU A 120 -1.15 -7.40 -0.50
N GLU A 121 -1.87 -8.41 -0.03
CA GLU A 121 -2.60 -8.38 1.25
C GLU A 121 -1.62 -8.27 2.44
N GLN A 122 -0.53 -9.06 2.46
CA GLN A 122 0.53 -8.86 3.46
C GLN A 122 1.16 -7.47 3.35
N MET A 123 1.43 -6.98 2.13
CA MET A 123 1.97 -5.63 1.90
C MET A 123 1.03 -4.55 2.46
N ARG A 124 -0.29 -4.68 2.28
CA ARG A 124 -1.30 -3.76 2.82
C ARG A 124 -1.25 -3.68 4.35
N GLU A 125 -1.18 -4.81 5.05
CA GLU A 125 -1.11 -4.78 6.52
C GLU A 125 0.21 -4.17 7.02
N HIS A 126 1.32 -4.37 6.30
CA HIS A 126 2.57 -3.65 6.59
C HIS A 126 2.45 -2.14 6.32
N MET A 127 1.80 -1.74 5.22
CA MET A 127 1.55 -0.34 4.88
C MET A 127 0.68 0.37 5.91
N ARG A 128 -0.44 -0.23 6.31
CA ARG A 128 -1.33 0.24 7.39
C ARG A 128 -0.55 0.45 8.69
N LYS A 129 0.22 -0.55 9.12
CA LYS A 129 1.04 -0.51 10.35
C LYS A 129 2.08 0.61 10.35
N ASN A 130 2.55 1.03 9.18
CA ASN A 130 3.59 2.06 9.02
C ASN A 130 3.04 3.41 8.51
N GLY A 131 1.72 3.58 8.35
CA GLY A 131 1.11 4.82 7.88
C GLY A 131 1.42 5.18 6.42
N ILE A 132 1.64 4.19 5.55
CA ILE A 132 2.09 4.41 4.17
C ILE A 132 0.88 4.57 3.23
N ASN A 133 0.76 5.77 2.66
CA ASN A 133 -0.33 6.19 1.78
C ASN A 133 0.13 6.56 0.35
N GLN A 134 1.43 6.49 0.05
CA GLN A 134 1.99 6.72 -1.29
C GLN A 134 2.82 5.50 -1.73
N LEU A 135 2.45 4.90 -2.87
CA LEU A 135 3.11 3.74 -3.46
C LEU A 135 3.40 3.99 -4.94
N ALA A 136 4.60 3.64 -5.41
CA ALA A 136 4.94 3.61 -6.83
C ALA A 136 5.35 2.20 -7.25
N ILE A 137 4.80 1.72 -8.37
CA ILE A 137 5.00 0.34 -8.86
C ILE A 137 5.25 0.32 -10.37
N PRO A 138 5.89 -0.71 -10.94
CA PRO A 138 5.70 -1.03 -12.36
C PRO A 138 4.32 -1.69 -12.54
N ARG A 139 3.97 -2.09 -13.77
CA ARG A 139 2.91 -3.10 -13.98
C ARG A 139 3.35 -4.46 -13.41
N ILE A 140 3.11 -4.67 -12.10
CA ILE A 140 3.59 -5.83 -11.34
C ILE A 140 3.04 -7.16 -11.87
N GLY A 141 3.89 -8.18 -11.96
CA GLY A 141 3.54 -9.49 -12.55
C GLY A 141 3.32 -9.49 -14.06
N CYS A 142 3.27 -8.32 -14.72
CA CYS A 142 3.18 -8.21 -16.17
C CYS A 142 4.57 -8.28 -16.83
N GLY A 143 4.61 -8.46 -18.16
CA GLY A 143 5.86 -8.61 -18.90
C GLY A 143 6.42 -10.03 -18.80
N ILE A 144 7.64 -10.20 -18.27
CA ILE A 144 8.33 -11.50 -18.20
C ILE A 144 7.52 -12.54 -17.40
N ASP A 145 6.85 -12.10 -16.33
CA ASP A 145 5.98 -12.96 -15.52
C ASP A 145 4.67 -13.31 -16.24
N GLY A 146 4.13 -12.41 -17.08
CA GLY A 146 3.06 -12.72 -18.04
C GLY A 146 1.63 -12.70 -17.49
N LEU A 147 1.40 -12.11 -16.30
CA LEU A 147 0.04 -11.79 -15.84
C LEU A 147 -0.54 -10.62 -16.66
N GLU A 148 -1.85 -10.61 -16.83
CA GLU A 148 -2.59 -9.61 -17.61
C GLU A 148 -2.89 -8.38 -16.74
N TRP A 149 -2.54 -7.18 -17.22
CA TRP A 149 -2.61 -5.95 -16.42
C TRP A 149 -4.02 -5.61 -15.93
N GLU A 150 -5.06 -5.90 -16.73
CA GLU A 150 -6.47 -5.71 -16.33
C GLU A 150 -6.82 -6.52 -15.07
N LYS A 151 -6.41 -7.80 -15.02
CA LYS A 151 -6.63 -8.67 -13.86
C LYS A 151 -5.79 -8.26 -12.66
N VAL A 152 -4.55 -7.81 -12.88
CA VAL A 152 -3.69 -7.23 -11.82
C VAL A 152 -4.31 -5.95 -11.24
N SER A 153 -4.84 -5.06 -12.08
CA SER A 153 -5.50 -3.82 -11.66
C SER A 153 -6.75 -4.12 -10.82
N ASN A 154 -7.57 -5.09 -11.23
CA ASN A 154 -8.72 -5.54 -10.46
C ASN A 154 -8.33 -6.15 -9.09
N ILE A 155 -7.17 -6.81 -8.99
CA ILE A 155 -6.63 -7.29 -7.70
C ILE A 155 -6.13 -6.12 -6.84
N LEU A 156 -5.50 -5.10 -7.43
CA LEU A 156 -5.10 -3.89 -6.70
C LEU A 156 -6.32 -3.15 -6.13
N GLU A 157 -7.39 -2.98 -6.91
CA GLU A 157 -8.67 -2.44 -6.41
C GLU A 157 -9.27 -3.31 -5.30
N TYR A 158 -9.31 -4.64 -5.48
CA TYR A 158 -9.82 -5.56 -4.44
C TYR A 158 -9.05 -5.45 -3.12
N VAL A 159 -7.72 -5.39 -3.17
CA VAL A 159 -6.88 -5.32 -1.97
C VAL A 159 -6.91 -3.92 -1.35
N PHE A 160 -6.86 -2.85 -2.16
CA PHE A 160 -6.57 -1.49 -1.68
C PHE A 160 -7.72 -0.47 -1.80
N GLY A 161 -8.85 -0.80 -2.44
CA GLY A 161 -9.98 0.13 -2.68
C GLY A 161 -10.64 0.72 -1.43
N GLN A 162 -10.36 0.16 -0.25
CA GLN A 162 -10.82 0.66 1.05
C GLN A 162 -9.76 1.49 1.81
N GLU A 163 -8.56 1.63 1.27
CA GLU A 163 -7.46 2.38 1.92
C GLU A 163 -7.48 3.88 1.58
N GLN A 164 -6.64 4.63 2.30
CA GLN A 164 -6.21 5.97 1.91
C GLN A 164 -4.84 5.82 1.23
N LEU A 165 -4.84 5.49 -0.06
CA LEU A 165 -3.64 5.14 -0.81
C LEU A 165 -3.67 5.69 -2.24
N GLU A 166 -2.59 6.38 -2.64
CA GLU A 166 -2.28 6.66 -4.04
C GLU A 166 -1.26 5.65 -4.58
N ILE A 167 -1.61 4.97 -5.67
CA ILE A 167 -0.73 4.12 -6.46
C ILE A 167 -0.39 4.82 -7.78
N VAL A 168 0.90 5.06 -8.01
CA VAL A 168 1.43 5.55 -9.28
C VAL A 168 2.12 4.41 -10.02
N VAL A 169 1.58 4.03 -11.17
CA VAL A 169 2.10 2.93 -12.01
C VAL A 169 3.01 3.52 -13.08
N TYR A 170 4.27 3.12 -13.06
CA TYR A 170 5.29 3.55 -14.00
C TYR A 170 5.39 2.57 -15.16
N ASN A 171 4.91 2.99 -16.33
CA ASN A 171 5.11 2.32 -17.60
C ASN A 171 6.51 2.67 -18.11
N PHE A 172 7.38 1.68 -18.22
CA PHE A 172 8.77 1.90 -18.64
C PHE A 172 8.85 2.18 -20.15
N VAL A 173 9.07 3.45 -20.50
CA VAL A 173 9.52 3.84 -21.84
C VAL A 173 11.04 3.62 -21.93
N PRO A 174 11.53 2.74 -22.82
CA PRO A 174 12.95 2.65 -23.10
C PRO A 174 13.49 3.97 -23.63
N PRO A 175 14.70 4.41 -23.26
CA PRO A 175 15.34 5.55 -23.89
C PRO A 175 15.36 5.36 -25.42
N GLN A 176 14.77 6.30 -26.15
CA GLN A 176 14.91 6.33 -27.61
C GLN A 176 16.39 6.59 -27.93
N ASN A 177 17.03 5.66 -28.62
CA ASN A 177 18.41 5.82 -29.07
C ASN A 177 18.52 7.11 -29.91
N LYS A 178 19.43 7.99 -29.51
CA LYS A 178 19.87 9.18 -30.26
C LYS A 178 21.32 8.99 -30.66
#